data_AF-A0A9D8NT62-F1
#
_entry.id   AF-A0A9D8NT62-F1
#
_cell.length_a   1.000
_cell.length_b   1.000
_cell.length_c   1.000
_cell.angle_alpha   90.00
_cell.angle_beta   90.00
_cell.angle_gamma   90.00
#
_symmetry.space_group_name_H-M   'P 1'
#
loop_
_entity.id
_entity.type
_entity.pdbx_description
1 polymer ?
#
loop_
_entity_poly.entity_id
_entity_poly.type
_entity_poly.pdbx_seq_one_letter_code
_entity_poly.pdbx_strand_id
1 'polypeptide(L)'
;MERPTAEQAQQSLRDHVVMKAAEARDRCGGRVDRAALALLLADRSVVRYPLGVRFDAEPLRQGEFACLEALGERPEDGFCLFVHPMFEAADDLVPLLVAYYVPSVNYGSVATHEEAELYGAALTGLDREQYYRILCSVADQVTPKP
;
A
#
# COMPACT_ATOMS: atom_id res chain seq x y z
N MET A 1 -13.80 27.85 17.96
CA MET A 1 -13.07 26.75 17.30
C MET A 1 -13.45 26.76 15.83
N GLU A 2 -12.57 27.22 14.96
CA GLU A 2 -12.76 27.13 13.51
C GLU A 2 -12.61 25.67 13.08
N ARG A 3 -13.46 25.22 12.15
CA ARG A 3 -13.34 23.88 11.56
C ARG A 3 -12.23 23.94 10.50
N PRO A 4 -11.31 22.97 10.47
CA PRO A 4 -10.29 22.91 9.44
C PRO A 4 -10.93 22.81 8.05
N THR A 5 -10.29 23.44 7.07
CA THR A 5 -10.70 23.31 5.66
C THR A 5 -10.41 21.90 5.14
N ALA A 6 -11.02 21.51 4.03
CA ALA A 6 -10.75 20.23 3.39
C ALA A 6 -9.27 20.06 3.04
N GLU A 7 -8.61 21.13 2.57
CA GLU A 7 -7.18 21.15 2.27
C GLU A 7 -6.32 20.92 3.52
N GLN A 8 -6.65 21.56 4.64
CA GLN A 8 -5.93 21.36 5.91
C GLN A 8 -6.10 19.94 6.44
N ALA A 9 -7.31 19.37 6.29
CA ALA A 9 -7.57 17.98 6.66
C ALA A 9 -6.75 17.02 5.79
N GLN A 10 -6.66 17.26 4.48
CA GLN A 10 -5.87 16.43 3.57
C GLN A 10 -4.37 16.53 3.88
N GLN A 11 -3.84 17.73 4.14
CA GLN A 11 -2.44 17.90 4.53
C GLN A 11 -2.14 17.17 5.84
N SER A 12 -3.04 17.27 6.82
CA SER A 12 -2.88 16.56 8.09
C SER A 12 -2.86 15.03 7.90
N LEU A 13 -3.65 14.51 6.96
CA LEU A 13 -3.61 13.09 6.61
C LEU A 13 -2.27 12.71 5.97
N ARG A 14 -1.74 13.52 5.04
CA ARG A 14 -0.44 13.30 4.39
C ARG A 14 0.70 13.23 5.40
N ASP A 15 0.74 14.18 6.32
CA ASP A 15 1.76 14.21 7.37
C ASP A 15 1.63 12.98 8.28
N HIS A 16 0.38 12.60 8.60
CA HIS A 16 0.10 11.42 9.41
C HIS A 16 0.53 10.11 8.74
N VAL A 17 0.25 9.90 7.46
CA VAL A 17 0.63 8.66 6.75
C VAL A 17 2.14 8.52 6.63
N VAL A 18 2.86 9.62 6.36
CA VAL A 18 4.34 9.62 6.31
C VAL A 18 4.93 9.26 7.67
N MET A 19 4.45 9.90 8.74
CA MET A 19 4.90 9.63 10.10
C MET A 19 4.68 8.16 10.48
N LYS A 20 3.48 7.62 10.22
CA LYS A 20 3.14 6.21 10.54
C LYS A 20 3.98 5.21 9.74
N ALA A 21 4.22 5.50 8.47
CA ALA A 21 5.07 4.67 7.62
C ALA A 21 6.53 4.66 8.10
N ALA A 22 7.08 5.82 8.49
CA ALA A 22 8.42 5.92 9.04
C ALA A 22 8.56 5.16 10.37
N GLU A 23 7.60 5.32 11.29
CA GLU A 23 7.56 4.55 12.55
C GLU A 23 7.49 3.03 12.31
N ALA A 24 6.72 2.59 11.31
CA ALA A 24 6.65 1.18 10.92
C ALA A 24 7.99 0.67 10.37
N ARG A 25 8.64 1.45 9.49
CA ARG A 25 9.96 1.13 8.95
C ARG A 25 11.04 1.04 10.02
N ASP A 26 11.06 1.98 10.96
CA ASP A 26 12.06 2.01 12.04
C ASP A 26 11.95 0.78 12.94
N ARG A 27 10.72 0.30 13.20
CA ARG A 27 10.47 -0.96 13.93
C ARG A 27 10.99 -2.19 13.20
N CYS A 28 11.14 -2.12 11.89
CA CYS A 28 11.75 -3.18 11.06
C CYS A 28 13.27 -3.00 10.89
N GLY A 29 13.90 -2.03 11.58
CA GLY A 29 15.34 -1.79 11.45
C GLY A 29 15.74 -1.06 10.16
N GLY A 30 14.82 -0.29 9.56
CA GLY A 30 15.12 0.58 8.42
C GLY A 30 14.96 -0.06 7.04
N ARG A 31 14.69 -1.38 6.96
CA ARG A 31 14.37 -2.10 5.72
C ARG A 31 13.14 -2.97 5.94
N VAL A 32 12.20 -2.94 5.00
CA VAL A 32 11.00 -3.78 5.01
C VAL A 32 11.13 -4.84 3.91
N ASP A 33 11.54 -6.04 4.29
CA ASP A 33 11.50 -7.23 3.42
C ASP A 33 10.16 -7.97 3.56
N ARG A 34 10.00 -9.11 2.88
CA ARG A 34 8.76 -9.91 2.95
C ARG A 34 8.42 -10.39 4.37
N ALA A 35 9.41 -10.77 5.17
CA ALA A 35 9.18 -11.26 6.53
C ALA A 35 8.71 -10.10 7.44
N ALA A 36 9.38 -8.96 7.34
CA ALA A 36 8.97 -7.73 8.01
C ALA A 36 7.57 -7.28 7.57
N LEU A 37 7.27 -7.34 6.26
CA LEU A 37 5.96 -7.00 5.73
C LEU A 37 4.85 -7.85 6.35
N ALA A 38 5.05 -9.18 6.44
CA ALA A 38 4.05 -10.06 7.05
C ALA A 38 3.74 -9.67 8.52
N LEU A 39 4.76 -9.28 9.28
CA LEU A 39 4.60 -8.77 10.65
C LEU A 39 3.85 -7.43 10.69
N LEU A 40 4.17 -6.52 9.77
CA LEU A 40 3.51 -5.22 9.66
C LEU A 40 2.03 -5.37 9.28
N LEU A 41 1.70 -6.28 8.35
CA LEU A 41 0.31 -6.55 7.96
C LEU A 41 -0.54 -7.13 9.09
N ALA A 42 0.08 -7.85 10.03
CA ALA A 42 -0.58 -8.37 11.22
C ALA A 42 -0.74 -7.30 12.34
N ASP A 43 0.00 -6.19 12.26
CA ASP A 43 -0.01 -5.13 13.26
C ASP A 43 -1.10 -4.09 12.96
N ARG A 44 -2.12 -4.05 13.81
CA ARG A 44 -3.26 -3.12 13.71
C ARG A 44 -2.89 -1.65 13.87
N SER A 45 -1.72 -1.35 14.41
CA SER A 45 -1.19 0.01 14.48
C SER A 45 -0.64 0.50 13.13
N VAL A 46 -0.37 -0.43 12.20
CA VAL A 46 0.13 -0.18 10.85
C VAL A 46 -0.98 -0.36 9.82
N VAL A 47 -1.68 -1.49 9.87
CA VAL A 47 -2.80 -1.80 8.98
C VAL A 47 -4.07 -1.95 9.80
N ARG A 48 -4.92 -0.93 9.74
CA ARG A 48 -6.12 -0.77 10.57
C ARG A 48 -7.10 -1.94 10.38
N TYR A 49 -7.31 -2.39 9.15
CA TYR A 49 -8.23 -3.49 8.82
C TYR A 49 -7.47 -4.72 8.31
N PRO A 50 -8.04 -5.95 8.45
CA PRO A 50 -7.31 -7.15 8.02
C PRO A 50 -6.96 -7.06 6.54
N LEU A 51 -5.71 -7.37 6.19
CA LEU A 51 -5.25 -7.39 4.80
C LEU A 51 -4.53 -8.71 4.50
N GLY A 52 -5.14 -9.54 3.65
CA GLY A 52 -4.47 -10.69 3.04
C GLY A 52 -3.78 -10.28 1.72
N VAL A 53 -2.69 -10.95 1.37
CA VAL A 53 -2.03 -10.81 0.08
C VAL A 53 -2.05 -12.15 -0.64
N ARG A 54 -2.50 -12.17 -1.90
CA ARG A 54 -2.53 -13.37 -2.76
C ARG A 54 -1.88 -13.08 -4.09
N PHE A 55 -1.13 -14.04 -4.61
CA PHE A 55 -0.56 -13.96 -5.95
C PHE A 55 -1.50 -14.65 -6.92
N ASP A 56 -2.40 -13.88 -7.52
CA ASP A 56 -3.43 -14.36 -8.43
C ASP A 56 -3.79 -13.25 -9.41
N ALA A 57 -3.74 -13.56 -10.70
CA ALA A 57 -4.05 -12.60 -11.75
C ALA A 57 -5.54 -12.57 -12.09
N GLU A 58 -6.36 -13.54 -11.66
CA GLU A 58 -7.77 -13.64 -12.06
C GLU A 58 -8.55 -12.35 -11.81
N PRO A 59 -8.45 -11.69 -10.63
CA PRO A 59 -9.21 -10.46 -10.34
C PRO A 59 -8.65 -9.20 -11.01
N LEU A 60 -7.42 -9.23 -11.51
CA LEU A 60 -6.74 -8.05 -12.07
C LEU A 60 -7.32 -7.71 -13.45
N ARG A 61 -7.51 -6.41 -13.69
CA ARG A 61 -7.81 -5.87 -15.03
C ARG A 61 -6.54 -5.70 -15.84
N GLN A 62 -6.72 -5.48 -17.15
CA GLN A 62 -5.62 -5.27 -18.08
C GLN A 62 -4.73 -4.09 -17.64
N GLY A 63 -3.43 -4.35 -17.47
CA GLY A 63 -2.43 -3.36 -17.04
C GLY A 63 -2.36 -3.12 -15.53
N GLU A 64 -3.18 -3.80 -14.72
CA GLU A 64 -3.06 -3.74 -13.26
C GLU A 64 -2.00 -4.75 -12.78
N PHE A 65 -1.05 -4.30 -11.95
CA PHE A 65 -0.15 -5.21 -11.23
C PHE A 65 -0.75 -5.75 -9.94
N ALA A 66 -1.80 -5.10 -9.42
CA ALA A 66 -2.53 -5.55 -8.25
C ALA A 66 -3.96 -4.98 -8.20
N CYS A 67 -4.85 -5.69 -7.52
CA CYS A 67 -6.25 -5.33 -7.28
C CYS A 67 -6.59 -5.54 -5.80
N LEU A 68 -7.15 -4.52 -5.14
CA LEU A 68 -7.59 -4.59 -3.75
C LEU A 68 -9.10 -4.82 -3.71
N GLU A 69 -9.52 -5.92 -3.09
CA GLU A 69 -10.93 -6.26 -2.93
C GLU A 69 -11.35 -6.31 -1.47
N ALA A 70 -12.55 -5.83 -1.18
CA ALA A 70 -13.19 -6.00 0.13
C ALA A 70 -13.79 -7.41 0.24
N LEU A 71 -13.63 -8.05 1.40
CA LEU A 71 -14.13 -9.40 1.66
C LEU A 71 -15.57 -9.42 2.22
N GLY A 72 -16.13 -8.24 2.50
CA GLY A 72 -17.48 -8.07 3.04
C GLY A 72 -17.96 -6.63 2.90
N GLU A 73 -19.09 -6.32 3.55
CA GLU A 73 -19.70 -4.98 3.49
C GLU A 73 -18.98 -3.97 4.37
N ARG A 74 -18.25 -4.45 5.40
CA ARG A 74 -17.59 -3.61 6.38
C ARG A 74 -16.08 -3.74 6.28
N PRO A 75 -15.30 -2.67 6.52
CA PRO A 75 -13.84 -2.77 6.55
C PRO A 75 -13.31 -3.81 7.55
N GLU A 76 -14.05 -4.07 8.64
CA GLU A 76 -13.69 -5.09 9.62
C GLU A 76 -13.70 -6.53 9.06
N ASP A 77 -14.46 -6.79 8.00
CA ASP A 77 -14.50 -8.07 7.30
C ASP A 77 -13.19 -8.33 6.54
N GLY A 78 -12.40 -7.28 6.31
CA GLY A 78 -11.07 -7.34 5.74
C GLY A 78 -11.02 -7.19 4.24
N PHE A 79 -9.78 -7.22 3.74
CA PHE A 79 -9.44 -7.01 2.35
C PHE A 79 -8.49 -8.10 1.86
N CYS A 80 -8.53 -8.37 0.56
CA CYS A 80 -7.54 -9.17 -0.13
C CYS A 80 -6.90 -8.32 -1.23
N LEU A 81 -5.58 -8.16 -1.16
CA LEU A 81 -4.79 -7.61 -2.23
C LEU A 81 -4.30 -8.75 -3.12
N PHE A 82 -4.87 -8.83 -4.32
CA PHE A 82 -4.41 -9.71 -5.37
C PHE A 82 -3.27 -9.03 -6.10
N VAL A 83 -2.10 -9.65 -6.14
CA VAL A 83 -0.89 -9.17 -6.82
C VAL A 83 -0.62 -10.10 -8.00
N HIS A 84 -0.15 -9.55 -9.12
CA HIS A 84 0.16 -10.34 -10.29
C HIS A 84 1.21 -11.43 -9.95
N PRO A 85 1.00 -12.72 -10.30
CA PRO A 85 1.87 -13.83 -9.89
C PRO A 85 3.32 -13.71 -10.35
N MET A 86 3.59 -12.95 -11.41
CA MET A 86 4.98 -12.71 -11.86
C MET A 86 5.87 -12.06 -10.78
N PHE A 87 5.28 -11.37 -9.81
CA PHE A 87 6.02 -10.73 -8.71
C PHE A 87 6.14 -11.62 -7.47
N GLU A 88 5.59 -12.85 -7.49
CA GLU A 88 5.60 -13.75 -6.33
C GLU A 88 7.02 -14.03 -5.83
N ALA A 89 7.97 -14.22 -6.73
CA ALA A 89 9.38 -14.46 -6.39
C ALA A 89 10.21 -13.15 -6.22
N ALA A 90 9.61 -11.98 -6.43
CA ALA A 90 10.30 -10.70 -6.36
C ALA A 90 10.25 -10.12 -4.95
N ASP A 91 11.03 -10.70 -4.03
CA ASP A 91 10.96 -10.39 -2.59
C ASP A 91 11.16 -8.91 -2.23
N ASP A 92 11.99 -8.19 -2.98
CA ASP A 92 12.21 -6.76 -2.76
C ASP A 92 11.07 -5.89 -3.33
N LEU A 93 10.32 -6.38 -4.33
CA LEU A 93 9.21 -5.65 -4.94
C LEU A 93 7.92 -5.79 -4.14
N VAL A 94 7.66 -6.96 -3.56
CA VAL A 94 6.38 -7.22 -2.87
C VAL A 94 6.07 -6.18 -1.77
N PRO A 95 7.00 -5.82 -0.86
CA PRO A 95 6.77 -4.74 0.11
C PRO A 95 6.41 -3.42 -0.55
N LEU A 96 7.06 -3.06 -1.66
CA LEU A 96 6.77 -1.84 -2.41
C LEU A 96 5.33 -1.86 -2.96
N LEU A 97 4.93 -2.96 -3.59
CA LEU A 97 3.60 -3.08 -4.20
C LEU A 97 2.49 -3.06 -3.13
N VAL A 98 2.68 -3.79 -2.04
CA VAL A 98 1.69 -3.88 -0.96
C VAL A 98 1.54 -2.53 -0.24
N ALA A 99 2.65 -1.81 -0.01
CA ALA A 99 2.63 -0.54 0.71
C ALA A 99 1.74 0.52 0.04
N TYR A 100 1.62 0.49 -1.30
CA TYR A 100 0.76 1.41 -2.06
C TYR A 100 -0.71 1.32 -1.63
N TYR A 101 -1.18 0.13 -1.22
CA TYR A 101 -2.59 -0.10 -0.91
C TYR A 101 -2.92 0.08 0.58
N VAL A 102 -1.92 0.20 1.46
CA VAL A 102 -2.15 0.34 2.90
C VAL A 102 -2.98 1.59 3.25
N PRO A 103 -2.76 2.77 2.65
CA PRO A 103 -3.62 3.93 2.91
C PRO A 103 -5.08 3.71 2.53
N SER A 104 -5.36 3.04 1.40
CA SER A 104 -6.73 2.69 0.99
C SER A 104 -7.39 1.76 1.99
N VAL A 105 -6.65 0.79 2.53
CA VAL A 105 -7.13 -0.07 3.62
C VAL A 105 -7.40 0.78 4.87
N ASN A 106 -6.48 1.64 5.28
CA ASN A 106 -6.61 2.35 6.55
C ASN A 106 -7.65 3.48 6.58
N TYR A 107 -7.82 4.18 5.46
CA TYR A 107 -8.56 5.44 5.39
C TYR A 107 -9.67 5.42 4.32
N GLY A 108 -9.81 4.33 3.57
CA GLY A 108 -10.83 4.20 2.53
C GLY A 108 -10.71 5.30 1.47
N SER A 109 -11.86 5.84 1.04
CA SER A 109 -11.95 6.84 -0.03
C SER A 109 -11.32 8.20 0.30
N VAL A 110 -10.87 8.42 1.53
CA VAL A 110 -10.15 9.66 1.91
C VAL A 110 -8.69 9.59 1.44
N ALA A 111 -8.12 8.40 1.37
CA ALA A 111 -6.79 8.20 0.79
C ALA A 111 -6.88 8.25 -0.74
N THR A 112 -5.95 8.98 -1.33
CA THR A 112 -5.76 9.08 -2.77
C THR A 112 -4.40 8.48 -3.16
N HIS A 113 -4.06 8.55 -4.44
CA HIS A 113 -2.74 8.13 -4.92
C HIS A 113 -1.61 8.92 -4.23
N GLU A 114 -1.84 10.16 -3.79
CA GLU A 114 -0.81 10.95 -3.11
C GLU A 114 -0.44 10.35 -1.75
N GLU A 115 -1.42 9.97 -0.94
CA GLU A 115 -1.16 9.31 0.35
C GLU A 115 -0.55 7.91 0.15
N ALA A 116 -0.99 7.19 -0.89
CA ALA A 116 -0.41 5.90 -1.30
C ALA A 116 1.09 6.01 -1.63
N GLU A 117 1.47 6.97 -2.48
CA GLU A 117 2.86 7.22 -2.87
C GLU A 117 3.71 7.66 -1.68
N LEU A 118 3.20 8.58 -0.85
CA LEU A 118 3.90 9.08 0.32
C LEU A 118 4.13 8.00 1.36
N TYR A 119 3.10 7.20 1.66
CA TYR A 119 3.20 6.09 2.60
C TYR A 119 4.18 5.03 2.09
N GLY A 120 4.06 4.62 0.82
CA GLY A 120 4.92 3.62 0.22
C GLY A 120 6.39 4.02 0.20
N ALA A 121 6.67 5.26 -0.20
CA ALA A 121 8.02 5.82 -0.17
C ALA A 121 8.60 5.86 1.25
N ALA A 122 7.85 6.40 2.22
CA ALA A 122 8.30 6.49 3.61
C ALA A 122 8.53 5.11 4.25
N LEU A 123 7.66 4.14 3.99
CA LEU A 123 7.77 2.79 4.55
C LEU A 123 8.98 2.04 3.99
N THR A 124 9.28 2.23 2.71
CA THR A 124 10.39 1.54 2.03
C THR A 124 11.70 2.31 2.06
N GLY A 125 11.67 3.56 2.54
CA GLY A 125 12.85 4.41 2.65
C GLY A 125 13.32 5.01 1.34
N LEU A 126 12.43 5.11 0.37
CA LEU A 126 12.68 5.70 -0.93
C LEU A 126 12.22 7.15 -0.95
N ASP A 127 12.76 7.91 -1.90
CA ASP A 127 12.12 9.16 -2.32
C ASP A 127 10.79 8.86 -3.02
N ARG A 128 9.82 9.78 -2.92
CA ARG A 128 8.48 9.63 -3.53
C ARG A 128 8.57 9.39 -5.04
N GLU A 129 9.41 10.15 -5.73
CA GLU A 129 9.55 10.05 -7.18
C GLU A 129 10.20 8.72 -7.58
N GLN A 130 11.19 8.26 -6.80
CA GLN A 130 11.81 6.95 -7.01
C GLN A 130 10.79 5.82 -6.82
N TYR A 131 10.01 5.89 -5.75
CA TYR A 131 8.94 4.92 -5.46
C TYR A 131 7.91 4.88 -6.61
N TYR A 132 7.43 6.04 -7.04
CA TYR A 132 6.50 6.15 -8.17
C TYR A 132 7.08 5.56 -9.46
N ARG A 133 8.34 5.87 -9.79
CA ARG A 133 9.00 5.32 -11.00
C ARG A 133 9.09 3.80 -10.97
N ILE A 134 9.33 3.20 -9.80
CA ILE A 134 9.33 1.74 -9.66
C ILE A 134 7.93 1.18 -9.93
N LEU A 135 6.89 1.78 -9.35
CA LEU A 135 5.50 1.34 -9.58
C LEU A 135 5.11 1.42 -11.06
N CYS A 136 5.46 2.50 -11.76
CA CYS A 136 5.23 2.60 -13.21
C CYS A 136 5.97 1.50 -13.97
N SER A 137 7.24 1.28 -13.65
CA SER A 137 8.03 0.21 -14.29
C SER A 137 7.47 -1.18 -14.04
N VAL A 138 6.86 -1.43 -12.87
CA VAL A 138 6.16 -2.69 -12.56
C VAL A 138 4.87 -2.79 -13.38
N ALA A 139 4.07 -1.73 -13.45
CA ALA A 139 2.84 -1.71 -14.24
C ALA A 139 3.11 -1.97 -15.73
N ASP A 140 4.17 -1.37 -16.30
CA ASP A 140 4.58 -1.54 -17.70
C ASP A 140 5.02 -2.98 -18.03
N GLN A 141 5.41 -3.78 -17.03
CA GLN A 141 5.78 -5.18 -17.21
C GLN A 141 4.57 -6.11 -17.31
N VAL A 142 3.40 -5.70 -16.84
CA VAL A 142 2.20 -6.53 -16.86
C VAL A 142 1.59 -6.48 -18.25
N THR A 143 1.88 -7.50 -19.05
CA THR A 143 1.25 -7.66 -20.36
C THR A 143 -0.26 -7.88 -20.23
N PRO A 144 -1.07 -7.40 -21.19
CA PRO A 144 -2.49 -7.69 -21.25
C PRO A 144 -2.81 -9.18 -21.19
N LYS A 145 -3.90 -9.55 -20.49
CA LYS A 145 -4.53 -10.86 -20.67
C LYS A 145 -4.94 -11.00 -22.16
N PRO A 146 -4.68 -12.15 -22.81
CA PRO A 146 -5.10 -12.39 -24.19
C PRO A 146 -6.63 -12.39 -24.35
#